data_AF-A0A9D5IAD3-F1
#
_entry.id   AF-A0A9D5IAD3-F1
#
_cell.length_a   1.000
_cell.length_b   1.000
_cell.length_c   1.000
_cell.angle_alpha   90.00
_cell.angle_beta   90.00
_cell.angle_gamma   90.00
#
_symmetry.space_group_name_H-M   'P 1'
#
loop_
_entity.id
_entity.type
_entity.pdbx_description
1 polymer ?
#
loop_
_entity_poly.entity_id
_entity_poly.type
_entity_poly.pdbx_seq_one_letter_code
_entity_poly.pdbx_strand_id
1 'polypeptide(L)'
;MIDFERESRTPHSESYTILEDGGICGRIDIHYQGANVHATLCTTADANEERIQMLIDAADERLVMTADPYREDFIVTVWRGSPAGVYSDSDADDDEEEGDTFRLN
;
A
#
# COMPACT_ATOMS: atom_id res chain seq x y z
N MET A 1 4.52 17.38 -0.35
CA MET A 1 5.26 16.55 -1.35
C MET A 1 4.75 15.13 -1.18
N ILE A 2 4.43 14.42 -2.27
CA ILE A 2 3.94 13.04 -2.20
C ILE A 2 5.13 12.11 -2.10
N ASP A 3 5.22 11.32 -1.03
CA ASP A 3 6.27 10.32 -0.81
C ASP A 3 5.68 8.91 -0.72
N PHE A 4 6.52 7.93 -1.05
CA PHE A 4 6.14 6.52 -1.10
C PHE A 4 7.06 5.72 -0.18
N GLU A 5 6.49 5.14 0.87
CA GLU A 5 7.18 4.25 1.80
C GLU A 5 6.88 2.80 1.40
N ARG A 6 7.93 2.02 1.11
CA ARG A 6 7.78 0.65 0.62
C ARG A 6 7.54 -0.32 1.77
N GLU A 7 6.38 -0.94 1.78
CA GLU A 7 5.97 -1.95 2.76
C GLU A 7 6.48 -3.34 2.39
N SER A 8 6.36 -3.70 1.10
CA SER A 8 6.74 -5.02 0.62
C SER A 8 7.22 -4.98 -0.83
N ARG A 9 8.04 -5.99 -1.18
CA ARG A 9 8.58 -6.15 -2.53
C ARG A 9 8.78 -7.62 -2.87
N THR A 10 8.31 -7.99 -4.05
CA THR A 10 8.58 -9.26 -4.73
C THR A 10 9.16 -8.97 -6.12
N PRO A 11 9.58 -9.99 -6.89
CA PRO A 11 10.05 -9.77 -8.26
C PRO A 11 9.01 -9.17 -9.21
N HIS A 12 7.71 -9.31 -8.91
CA HIS A 12 6.62 -8.90 -9.82
C HIS A 12 5.59 -7.99 -9.15
N SER A 13 5.77 -7.62 -7.88
CA SER A 13 4.78 -6.80 -7.18
C SER A 13 5.40 -6.05 -6.01
N GLU A 14 4.88 -4.86 -5.76
CA GLU A 14 5.35 -3.97 -4.71
C GLU A 14 4.15 -3.27 -4.06
N SER A 15 4.26 -2.95 -2.77
CA SER A 15 3.22 -2.20 -2.06
C SER A 15 3.81 -1.01 -1.33
N TYR A 16 3.14 0.13 -1.42
CA TYR A 16 3.61 1.39 -0.88
C TYR A 16 2.53 2.09 -0.07
N THR A 17 2.90 2.57 1.11
CA THR A 17 2.15 3.59 1.84
C THR A 17 2.45 4.95 1.22
N ILE A 18 1.40 5.74 0.94
CA ILE A 18 1.53 7.08 0.35
C ILE A 18 1.43 8.11 1.46
N LEU A 19 2.44 8.98 1.54
CA LEU A 19 2.56 10.02 2.54
C LEU A 19 2.50 11.39 1.87
N GLU A 20 1.84 12.35 2.51
CA GLU A 20 1.92 13.77 2.15
C GLU A 20 1.95 14.61 3.43
N ASP A 21 2.93 15.50 3.52
CA ASP A 21 3.15 16.39 4.66
C ASP A 21 3.20 15.64 6.02
N GLY A 22 3.71 14.40 5.97
CA GLY A 22 3.83 13.49 7.12
C GLY A 22 2.57 12.69 7.46
N GLY A 23 1.46 12.90 6.76
CA GLY A 23 0.21 12.15 6.93
C GLY A 23 0.01 11.07 5.87
N ILE A 24 -0.62 9.95 6.24
CA ILE A 24 -1.02 8.90 5.29
C ILE A 24 -2.18 9.42 4.43
N CYS A 25 -1.99 9.42 3.12
CA CYS A 25 -3.02 9.82 2.14
C CYS A 25 -3.47 8.67 1.22
N GLY A 26 -2.89 7.48 1.39
CA GLY A 26 -3.34 6.29 0.69
C GLY A 26 -2.36 5.13 0.74
N ARG A 27 -2.67 4.11 -0.04
CA ARG A 27 -1.83 2.95 -0.34
C ARG A 27 -1.92 2.66 -1.83
N ILE A 28 -0.81 2.26 -2.43
CA ILE A 28 -0.79 1.72 -3.79
C ILE A 28 -0.13 0.34 -3.81
N ASP A 29 -0.80 -0.62 -4.41
CA ASP A 29 -0.28 -1.97 -4.68
C ASP A 29 -0.07 -2.10 -6.19
N ILE A 30 1.15 -2.44 -6.60
CA ILE A 30 1.59 -2.46 -8.00
C ILE A 30 1.97 -3.89 -8.37
N HIS A 31 1.54 -4.31 -9.57
CA HIS A 31 1.84 -5.60 -10.17
C HIS A 31 2.43 -5.39 -11.57
N TYR A 32 3.67 -5.84 -11.75
CA TYR A 32 4.40 -5.77 -13.01
C TYR A 32 4.15 -7.04 -13.83
N GLN A 33 3.57 -6.91 -15.03
CA GLN A 33 3.22 -8.03 -15.90
C GLN A 33 3.68 -7.79 -17.34
N GLY A 34 4.98 -7.91 -17.58
CA GLY A 34 5.56 -7.70 -18.90
C GLY A 34 5.34 -6.25 -19.37
N ALA A 35 4.68 -6.07 -20.51
CA ALA A 35 4.42 -4.75 -21.07
C ALA A 35 3.38 -3.93 -20.27
N ASN A 36 2.56 -4.57 -19.43
CA ASN A 36 1.49 -3.89 -18.70
C ASN A 36 1.80 -3.84 -17.20
N VAL A 37 1.50 -2.70 -16.58
CA VAL A 37 1.56 -2.53 -15.13
C VAL A 37 0.15 -2.26 -14.61
N HIS A 38 -0.27 -3.06 -13.63
CA HIS A 38 -1.54 -2.87 -12.95
C HIS A 38 -1.30 -2.33 -11.55
N ALA A 39 -2.10 -1.35 -11.13
CA ALA A 39 -2.09 -0.87 -9.76
C ALA A 39 -3.50 -0.77 -9.16
N THR A 40 -3.56 -0.96 -7.85
CA THR A 40 -4.72 -0.62 -7.03
C THR A 40 -4.35 0.55 -6.13
N LEU A 41 -5.03 1.69 -6.29
CA LEU A 41 -4.85 2.87 -5.46
C LEU A 41 -6.02 2.99 -4.49
N CYS A 42 -5.73 2.90 -3.20
CA CYS A 42 -6.68 3.22 -2.12
C CYS A 42 -6.31 4.61 -1.58
N THR A 43 -7.17 5.61 -1.75
CA THR A 43 -6.94 6.98 -1.25
C THR A 43 -8.05 7.44 -0.31
N THR A 44 -7.95 8.68 0.19
CA THR A 44 -8.89 9.25 1.14
C THR A 44 -10.30 9.39 0.56
N ALA A 45 -11.31 9.30 1.44
CA ALA A 45 -12.71 9.35 1.05
C ALA A 45 -13.11 10.65 0.33
N ASP A 46 -12.42 11.74 0.63
CA ASP A 46 -12.63 13.09 0.10
C ASP A 46 -11.79 13.41 -1.15
N ALA A 47 -10.95 12.47 -1.62
CA ALA A 47 -10.15 12.67 -2.82
C ALA A 47 -11.04 12.94 -4.05
N ASN A 48 -10.77 14.07 -4.71
CA ASN A 48 -11.39 14.45 -5.98
C ASN A 48 -10.60 13.89 -7.17
N GLU A 49 -11.10 14.07 -8.39
CA GLU A 49 -10.47 13.55 -9.61
C GLU A 49 -9.06 14.13 -9.84
N GLU A 50 -8.86 15.42 -9.58
CA GLU A 50 -7.56 16.08 -9.68
C GLU A 50 -6.54 15.45 -8.74
N ARG A 51 -6.93 15.21 -7.48
CA ARG A 51 -6.07 14.57 -6.49
C ARG A 51 -5.75 13.13 -6.88
N ILE A 52 -6.72 12.38 -7.37
CA ILE A 52 -6.50 11.02 -7.85
C ILE A 52 -5.47 11.03 -8.99
N GLN A 53 -5.62 11.94 -9.96
CA GLN A 53 -4.67 12.04 -11.07
C GLN A 53 -3.26 12.40 -10.58
N MET A 54 -3.13 13.36 -9.66
CA MET A 54 -1.84 13.71 -9.07
C MET A 54 -1.15 12.53 -8.39
N LEU A 55 -1.91 11.69 -7.67
CA LEU A 55 -1.37 10.50 -7.01
C LEU A 55 -0.91 9.44 -8.02
N ILE A 56 -1.68 9.25 -9.10
CA ILE A 56 -1.34 8.35 -10.20
C ILE A 56 -0.07 8.82 -10.89
N ASP A 57 0.02 10.11 -11.25
CA ASP A 57 1.18 10.69 -11.94
C ASP A 57 2.45 10.57 -11.08
N ALA A 58 2.33 10.86 -9.78
CA ALA A 58 3.44 10.73 -8.84
C ALA A 58 3.90 9.26 -8.68
N ALA A 59 2.98 8.32 -8.62
CA ALA A 59 3.30 6.89 -8.56
C ALA A 59 3.96 6.43 -9.86
N ASP A 60 3.48 6.92 -11.00
CA ASP A 60 3.98 6.57 -12.30
C ASP A 60 5.45 7.01 -12.48
N GLU A 61 5.73 8.28 -12.20
CA GLU A 61 7.05 8.86 -12.31
C GLU A 61 8.05 8.21 -11.33
N ARG A 62 7.64 8.01 -10.08
CA ARG A 62 8.57 7.59 -9.01
C ARG A 62 8.73 6.08 -8.89
N LEU A 63 7.69 5.30 -9.16
CA LEU A 63 7.67 3.86 -8.89
C LEU A 63 7.65 3.01 -10.15
N VAL A 64 6.91 3.42 -11.17
CA VAL A 64 6.70 2.58 -12.35
C VAL A 64 7.78 2.84 -13.39
N MET A 65 8.00 4.09 -13.79
CA MET A 65 9.02 4.45 -14.78
C MET A 65 10.45 4.09 -14.33
N THR A 66 10.69 4.08 -13.02
CA THR A 66 11.98 3.71 -12.43
C THR A 66 12.21 2.20 -12.41
N ALA A 67 11.14 1.41 -12.30
CA ALA A 67 11.20 -0.05 -12.24
C ALA A 67 11.18 -0.70 -13.63
N ASP A 68 10.35 -0.20 -14.55
CA ASP A 68 10.24 -0.72 -15.92
C ASP A 68 9.98 0.42 -16.93
N PRO A 69 11.04 0.96 -17.56
CA PRO A 69 10.92 2.03 -18.54
C PRO A 69 10.35 1.59 -19.89
N TYR A 70 10.19 0.29 -20.13
CA TYR A 70 9.71 -0.26 -21.41
C TYR A 70 8.23 -0.65 -21.39
N ARG A 71 7.51 -0.33 -20.31
CA ARG A 71 6.07 -0.58 -20.24
C ARG A 71 5.32 0.14 -21.37
N GLU A 72 4.20 -0.44 -21.77
CA GLU A 72 3.28 0.13 -22.76
C GLU A 72 2.05 0.76 -22.10
N ASP A 73 1.60 0.23 -20.95
CA ASP A 73 0.39 0.71 -20.28
C ASP A 73 0.50 0.68 -18.73
N PHE A 74 -0.16 1.63 -18.08
CA PHE A 74 -0.28 1.73 -16.62
C PHE A 74 -1.75 1.88 -16.22
N ILE A 75 -2.35 0.75 -15.82
CA ILE A 75 -3.77 0.64 -15.53
C ILE A 75 -3.98 0.73 -14.01
N VAL A 76 -4.72 1.75 -13.55
CA VAL A 76 -4.98 1.97 -12.12
C VAL A 76 -6.46 1.79 -11.79
N THR A 77 -6.76 0.91 -10.84
CA THR A 77 -8.08 0.81 -10.21
C THR A 77 -8.09 1.63 -8.92
N VAL A 78 -9.04 2.54 -8.76
CA VAL A 78 -9.07 3.49 -7.65
C VAL A 78 -10.22 3.23 -6.70
N TRP A 79 -9.92 3.14 -5.41
CA TRP A 79 -10.86 3.09 -4.30
C TRP A 79 -10.69 4.32 -3.41
N ARG A 80 -11.81 4.85 -2.90
CA ARG A 80 -11.82 5.97 -1.96
C ARG A 80 -12.39 5.50 -0.63
N GLY A 81 -11.70 5.80 0.47
CA GLY A 81 -12.13 5.39 1.80
C GLY A 81 -11.21 5.89 2.90
N SER A 82 -11.31 5.25 4.07
CA SER A 82 -10.44 5.50 5.21
C SER A 82 -9.74 4.20 5.60
N PRO A 83 -8.44 4.21 5.98
CA PRO A 83 -7.78 3.05 6.52
C PRO A 83 -8.55 2.52 7.73
N ALA A 84 -8.89 1.23 7.72
CA ALA A 84 -9.64 0.62 8.82
C ALA A 84 -8.73 0.09 9.94
N GLY A 85 -7.59 -0.51 9.57
CA GLY A 85 -6.63 -1.13 10.48
C GLY A 85 -5.74 -2.12 9.76
N VAL A 86 -4.70 -2.60 10.44
CA VAL A 86 -3.83 -3.70 10.00
C VAL A 86 -4.08 -4.87 10.94
N TYR A 87 -4.23 -6.06 10.40
CA TYR A 87 -4.50 -7.29 11.15
C TYR A 87 -3.49 -8.34 10.70
N SER A 88 -2.87 -9.04 11.66
CA SER A 88 -1.95 -10.15 11.40
C SER A 88 -2.40 -11.39 12.16
N ASP A 89 -2.24 -12.58 11.56
CA ASP A 89 -2.51 -13.84 12.23
C ASP A 89 -1.61 -14.04 13.47
N SER A 90 -0.40 -13.44 13.47
CA SER A 90 0.52 -13.49 14.62
C SER A 90 0.04 -12.73 15.84
N ASP A 91 -0.83 -11.73 15.68
CA ASP A 91 -1.33 -10.92 16.80
C ASP A 91 -2.40 -11.67 17.62
N ALA A 92 -2.86 -12.83 17.15
CA ALA A 92 -3.89 -13.63 17.83
C ALA A 92 -3.33 -14.63 18.87
N ASP A 93 -2.02 -14.92 18.85
CA ASP A 93 -1.38 -15.94 19.70
C ASP A 93 -0.83 -15.38 21.03
N ASP A 94 -0.74 -14.06 21.21
CA ASP A 94 -0.20 -13.44 22.45
C ASP A 94 -1.20 -13.42 23.63
N ASP A 95 -2.44 -13.89 23.44
CA ASP A 95 -3.49 -13.98 24.48
C ASP A 95 -3.71 -15.41 25.02
N GLU A 96 -2.84 -16.39 24.69
CA GLU A 96 -2.89 -17.78 25.19
C GLU A 96 -1.71 -18.20 26.10
N GLU A 97 -1.13 -17.29 26.90
CA GLU A 97 -0.26 -17.68 28.03
C GLU A 97 -0.54 -16.90 29.34
N GLU A 98 -1.77 -16.98 29.86
CA GLU A 98 -2.02 -16.85 31.30
C GLU A 98 -2.77 -18.08 31.83
N GLY A 99 -2.14 -19.25 31.66
CA GLY A 99 -2.65 -20.53 32.13
C GLY A 99 -1.57 -21.33 32.86
N ASP A 100 -1.60 -21.25 34.19
CA ASP A 100 -0.99 -22.21 35.12
C ASP A 100 0.51 -22.11 35.42
N THR A 101 0.88 -21.33 36.42
CA THR A 101 1.74 -21.80 37.53
C THR A 101 1.58 -20.85 38.70
N PHE A 102 0.81 -21.21 39.73
CA PHE A 102 1.17 -21.06 41.16
C PHE A 102 0.02 -21.61 42.02
N ARG A 103 -0.06 -22.93 42.10
CA ARG A 103 -0.41 -23.59 43.37
C ARG A 103 0.75 -24.45 43.80
N LEU A 104 1.28 -24.16 44.98
CA LEU A 104 1.66 -25.18 45.97
C LEU A 104 1.99 -24.51 47.32
N ASN A 105 1.11 -24.85 48.29
CA ASN A 105 1.18 -24.75 49.76
C ASN A 105 1.55 -23.44 50.44
#